data_AF-A0A351XB87-F1
#
_entry.id   AF-A0A351XB87-F1
#
_cell.length_a   1.000
_cell.length_b   1.000
_cell.length_c   1.000
_cell.angle_alpha   90.00
_cell.angle_beta   90.00
_cell.angle_gamma   90.00
#
_symmetry.space_group_name_H-M   'P 1'
#
loop_
_entity.id
_entity.type
_entity.pdbx_description
1 polymer ?
#
loop_
_entity_poly.entity_id
_entity_poly.type
_entity_poly.pdbx_seq_one_letter_code
_entity_poly.pdbx_strand_id
1 'polypeptide(L)'
;MSGKLYVVGTPIGNLGDFSPRAVEALNNANFIAAEDTRVTLKLLNHFGIKKEMISYFEHNKNERGEIIVNRILNGENCVICTDAGMPAISDPGEDLVRQCLDSGITVESVPGPTAFATALAISGMPSRRFTFEGFLSADKKERREYLDFLKNEKRTMIFYEAPHKLVLTLNDMYAFFGDRYIALVREITKIYEQVIRTTLSKAVTMYTDDKPKGEFVIIVEGAKDEEEEISFEKAVDMAKALIDDGMSISSSAKEIAKITPYKKGDIYKALL
;
A
#
# COMPACT_ATOMS: atom_id res chain seq x y z
N MET A 1 -8.30 10.07 -36.73
CA MET A 1 -8.10 10.55 -35.34
C MET A 1 -7.66 9.34 -34.54
N SER A 2 -6.65 9.45 -33.68
CA SER A 2 -6.22 8.35 -32.82
C SER A 2 -7.37 7.90 -31.92
N GLY A 3 -7.40 6.61 -31.60
CA GLY A 3 -8.24 6.08 -30.53
C GLY A 3 -7.68 6.47 -29.15
N LYS A 4 -8.27 5.91 -28.11
CA LYS A 4 -7.89 6.14 -26.71
C LYS A 4 -7.55 4.83 -25.99
N LEU A 5 -6.71 4.94 -24.95
CA LEU A 5 -6.53 3.89 -23.95
C LEU A 5 -7.43 4.16 -22.74
N TYR A 6 -8.23 3.19 -22.35
CA TYR A 6 -9.07 3.22 -21.15
C TYR A 6 -8.47 2.29 -20.09
N VAL A 7 -8.09 2.83 -18.93
CA VAL A 7 -7.60 2.04 -17.79
C VAL A 7 -8.78 1.70 -16.89
N VAL A 8 -9.22 0.44 -16.88
CA VAL A 8 -10.49 0.02 -16.27
C VAL A 8 -10.24 -0.88 -15.07
N GLY A 9 -10.71 -0.43 -13.90
CA GLY A 9 -10.68 -1.23 -12.68
C GLY A 9 -11.66 -2.41 -12.73
N THR A 10 -11.20 -3.61 -12.39
CA THR A 10 -11.98 -4.85 -12.32
C THR A 10 -12.30 -5.26 -10.87
N PRO A 11 -13.29 -6.14 -10.64
CA PRO A 11 -13.63 -6.57 -9.29
C PRO A 11 -12.49 -7.32 -8.59
N ILE A 12 -12.40 -7.18 -7.27
CA ILE A 12 -11.36 -7.83 -6.43
C ILE A 12 -11.87 -9.07 -5.67
N GLY A 13 -13.06 -9.55 -6.00
CA GLY A 13 -13.66 -10.73 -5.35
C GLY A 13 -15.17 -10.84 -5.53
N ASN A 14 -15.87 -9.71 -5.71
CA ASN A 14 -17.32 -9.67 -5.89
C ASN A 14 -17.73 -8.97 -7.18
N LEU A 15 -18.41 -9.68 -8.08
CA LEU A 15 -18.88 -9.14 -9.37
C LEU A 15 -19.82 -7.94 -9.23
N GLY A 16 -20.49 -7.79 -8.08
CA GLY A 16 -21.33 -6.64 -7.78
C GLY A 16 -20.57 -5.31 -7.68
N ASP A 17 -19.25 -5.35 -7.54
CA ASP A 17 -18.41 -4.14 -7.45
C ASP A 17 -18.00 -3.61 -8.84
N PHE A 18 -18.41 -4.27 -9.92
CA PHE A 18 -18.10 -3.82 -11.27
C PHE A 18 -18.98 -2.64 -11.67
N SER A 19 -18.37 -1.51 -12.01
CA SER A 19 -19.13 -0.29 -12.27
C SER A 19 -19.86 -0.35 -13.63
N PRO A 20 -21.04 0.27 -13.77
CA PRO A 20 -21.72 0.39 -15.06
C PRO A 20 -20.85 1.05 -16.15
N ARG A 21 -19.98 2.01 -15.75
CA ARG A 21 -19.05 2.67 -16.66
C ARG A 21 -17.96 1.73 -17.17
N ALA A 22 -17.53 0.76 -16.36
CA ALA A 22 -16.58 -0.26 -16.79
C ALA A 22 -17.20 -1.19 -17.85
N VAL A 23 -18.46 -1.59 -17.65
CA VAL A 23 -19.24 -2.35 -18.64
C VAL A 23 -19.40 -1.56 -19.95
N GLU A 24 -19.70 -0.27 -19.87
CA GLU A 24 -19.79 0.61 -21.03
C GLU A 24 -18.44 0.73 -21.78
N ALA A 25 -17.34 0.97 -21.05
CA ALA A 25 -16.01 1.07 -21.64
C ALA A 25 -15.60 -0.22 -22.37
N LEU A 26 -15.84 -1.38 -21.76
CA LEU A 26 -15.60 -2.69 -22.40
C LEU A 26 -16.46 -2.89 -23.65
N ASN A 27 -17.72 -2.47 -23.64
CA ASN A 27 -18.61 -2.56 -24.81
C ASN A 27 -18.19 -1.62 -25.95
N ASN A 28 -17.67 -0.44 -25.63
CA ASN A 28 -17.28 0.57 -26.61
C ASN A 28 -15.86 0.40 -27.15
N ALA A 29 -15.00 -0.37 -26.45
CA ALA A 29 -13.66 -0.68 -26.92
C ALA A 29 -13.67 -1.54 -28.19
N ASN A 30 -12.65 -1.38 -29.05
CA ASN A 30 -12.42 -2.25 -30.18
C ASN A 30 -11.78 -3.58 -29.72
N PHE A 31 -10.84 -3.51 -28.78
CA PHE A 31 -10.16 -4.67 -28.19
C PHE A 31 -9.76 -4.38 -26.73
N ILE A 32 -9.41 -5.45 -26.02
CA ILE A 32 -9.01 -5.41 -24.61
C ILE A 32 -7.58 -5.95 -24.46
N ALA A 33 -6.69 -5.19 -23.84
CA ALA A 33 -5.44 -5.68 -23.30
C ALA A 33 -5.69 -6.25 -21.89
N ALA A 34 -5.50 -7.55 -21.70
CA ALA A 34 -5.78 -8.26 -20.46
C ALA A 34 -4.53 -8.98 -19.93
N GLU A 35 -4.32 -8.97 -18.63
CA GLU A 35 -3.25 -9.74 -17.97
C GLU A 35 -3.40 -11.25 -18.24
N ASP A 36 -4.46 -11.88 -17.72
CA ASP A 36 -4.87 -13.23 -18.09
C ASP A 36 -6.23 -13.21 -18.82
N THR A 37 -6.18 -13.46 -20.13
CA THR A 37 -7.38 -13.50 -20.98
C THR A 37 -8.40 -14.54 -20.52
N ARG A 38 -7.99 -15.60 -19.80
CA ARG A 38 -8.89 -16.63 -19.27
C ARG A 38 -9.68 -16.13 -18.06
N VAL A 39 -9.06 -15.26 -17.25
CA VAL A 39 -9.72 -14.61 -16.10
C VAL A 39 -10.69 -13.56 -16.63
N THR A 40 -10.21 -12.66 -17.50
CA THR A 40 -11.04 -11.63 -18.11
C THR A 40 -12.21 -12.22 -18.90
N LEU A 41 -12.04 -13.36 -19.60
CA LEU A 41 -13.13 -14.03 -20.32
C LEU A 41 -14.33 -14.36 -19.41
N LYS A 42 -14.10 -14.76 -18.16
CA LYS A 42 -15.18 -15.06 -17.20
C LYS A 42 -15.97 -13.79 -16.86
N LEU A 43 -15.26 -12.68 -16.66
CA LEU A 43 -15.87 -11.37 -16.42
C LEU A 43 -16.71 -10.94 -17.64
N LEU A 44 -16.14 -11.01 -18.84
CA LEU A 44 -16.85 -10.65 -20.08
C LEU A 44 -18.10 -11.52 -20.29
N ASN A 45 -18.01 -12.84 -20.08
CA ASN A 45 -19.13 -13.76 -20.19
C ASN A 45 -20.25 -13.42 -19.20
N HIS A 46 -19.92 -13.04 -17.96
CA HIS A 46 -20.92 -12.63 -16.97
C HIS A 46 -21.74 -11.42 -17.42
N PHE A 47 -21.09 -10.46 -18.10
CA PHE A 47 -21.74 -9.26 -18.62
C PHE A 47 -22.22 -9.39 -20.07
N GLY A 48 -22.11 -10.57 -20.69
CA GLY A 48 -22.53 -10.80 -22.08
C GLY A 48 -21.71 -10.03 -23.12
N ILE A 49 -20.46 -9.66 -22.79
CA ILE A 49 -19.58 -8.86 -23.65
C ILE A 49 -18.73 -9.79 -24.51
N LYS A 50 -18.66 -9.50 -25.81
CA LYS A 50 -17.77 -10.20 -26.74
C LYS A 50 -16.80 -9.21 -27.39
N LYS A 51 -15.53 -9.33 -27.07
CA LYS A 51 -14.45 -8.48 -27.59
C LYS A 51 -13.20 -9.29 -27.89
N GLU A 52 -12.42 -8.82 -28.84
CA GLU A 52 -11.07 -9.33 -29.06
C GLU A 52 -10.20 -9.00 -27.83
N MET A 53 -9.36 -9.94 -27.42
CA MET A 53 -8.41 -9.74 -26.32
C MET A 53 -6.98 -9.98 -26.79
N ILE A 54 -6.06 -9.13 -26.34
CA ILE A 54 -4.62 -9.29 -26.42
C ILE A 54 -4.11 -9.56 -25.01
N SER A 55 -3.30 -10.60 -24.80
CA SER A 55 -2.64 -10.81 -23.52
C SER A 55 -1.50 -9.80 -23.33
N TYR A 56 -1.48 -9.11 -22.20
CA TYR A 56 -0.49 -8.09 -21.85
C TYR A 56 -0.05 -8.26 -20.40
N PHE A 57 1.16 -8.77 -20.18
CA PHE A 57 1.73 -9.07 -18.86
C PHE A 57 3.25 -8.87 -18.85
N GLU A 58 3.87 -8.97 -17.67
CA GLU A 58 5.25 -8.52 -17.43
C GLU A 58 6.28 -9.06 -18.44
N HIS A 59 6.19 -10.34 -18.84
CA HIS A 59 7.17 -10.95 -19.74
C HIS A 59 6.98 -10.61 -21.23
N ASN A 60 5.84 -10.07 -21.64
CA ASN A 60 5.55 -9.75 -23.04
C ASN A 60 5.27 -8.26 -23.29
N LYS A 61 5.36 -7.43 -22.25
CA LYS A 61 4.92 -6.03 -22.24
C LYS A 61 5.57 -5.16 -23.32
N ASN A 62 6.83 -5.42 -23.68
CA ASN A 62 7.53 -4.65 -24.71
C ASN A 62 6.95 -4.94 -26.10
N GLU A 63 6.94 -6.22 -26.52
CA GLU A 63 6.45 -6.64 -27.83
C GLU A 63 4.95 -6.34 -27.99
N ARG A 64 4.14 -6.66 -26.97
CA ARG A 64 2.69 -6.43 -27.02
C ARG A 64 2.33 -4.97 -26.87
N GLY A 65 3.11 -4.19 -26.12
CA GLY A 65 2.94 -2.75 -25.97
C GLY A 65 2.97 -2.02 -27.31
N GLU A 66 4.00 -2.29 -28.13
CA GLU A 66 4.13 -1.70 -29.45
C GLU A 66 2.94 -2.03 -30.37
N ILE A 67 2.47 -3.28 -30.34
CA ILE A 67 1.30 -3.71 -31.13
C ILE A 67 0.05 -2.95 -30.69
N ILE A 68 -0.18 -2.83 -29.38
CA ILE A 68 -1.35 -2.15 -28.82
C ILE A 68 -1.31 -0.66 -29.16
N VAL A 69 -0.18 0.01 -28.95
CA VAL A 69 0.02 1.43 -29.27
C VAL A 69 -0.27 1.71 -30.75
N ASN A 70 0.27 0.89 -31.65
CA ASN A 70 0.05 1.06 -33.09
C ASN A 70 -1.43 0.90 -33.48
N ARG A 71 -2.17 -0.04 -32.87
CA ARG A 71 -3.62 -0.16 -33.11
C ARG A 71 -4.37 1.08 -32.65
N ILE A 72 -4.00 1.63 -31.49
CA ILE A 72 -4.65 2.83 -30.97
C ILE A 72 -4.38 4.05 -31.87
N LEU A 73 -3.13 4.23 -32.32
CA LEU A 73 -2.77 5.28 -33.28
C LEU A 73 -3.57 5.19 -34.59
N ASN A 74 -3.91 3.97 -35.02
CA ASN A 74 -4.74 3.69 -36.19
C ASN A 74 -6.25 3.91 -35.95
N GLY A 75 -6.66 4.40 -34.77
CA GLY A 75 -8.02 4.82 -34.48
C GLY A 75 -8.82 3.86 -33.61
N GLU A 76 -8.24 2.75 -33.15
CA GLU A 76 -8.93 1.78 -32.29
C GLU A 76 -8.90 2.19 -30.82
N ASN A 77 -10.04 2.09 -30.13
CA ASN A 77 -10.09 2.25 -28.68
C ASN A 77 -9.69 0.94 -27.99
N CYS A 78 -8.80 1.04 -27.00
CA CYS A 78 -8.33 -0.09 -26.22
C CYS A 78 -8.76 0.07 -24.76
N VAL A 79 -9.22 -1.00 -24.12
CA VAL A 79 -9.29 -1.09 -22.66
C VAL A 79 -8.10 -1.91 -22.17
N ILE A 80 -7.40 -1.43 -21.14
CA ILE A 80 -6.52 -2.28 -20.34
C ILE A 80 -7.20 -2.65 -19.02
N CYS A 81 -7.17 -3.94 -18.66
CA CYS A 81 -7.64 -4.47 -17.39
C CYS A 81 -6.70 -5.58 -16.86
N THR A 82 -6.65 -5.74 -15.55
CA THR A 82 -5.88 -6.81 -14.86
C THR A 82 -6.85 -7.80 -14.24
N ASP A 83 -6.30 -8.90 -13.71
CA ASP A 83 -7.10 -10.00 -13.17
C ASP A 83 -8.04 -9.54 -12.04
N ALA A 84 -7.61 -8.54 -11.26
CA ALA A 84 -8.40 -7.92 -10.21
C ALA A 84 -7.89 -6.51 -9.89
N GLY A 85 -8.80 -5.57 -9.65
CA GLY A 85 -8.45 -4.24 -9.16
C GLY A 85 -8.07 -3.25 -10.25
N MET A 86 -7.22 -2.28 -9.90
CA MET A 86 -6.86 -1.17 -10.78
C MET A 86 -5.55 -1.46 -11.53
N PRO A 87 -5.56 -1.54 -12.87
CA PRO A 87 -4.36 -1.78 -13.65
C PRO A 87 -3.29 -0.70 -13.44
N ALA A 88 -2.04 -1.03 -13.77
CA ALA A 88 -0.86 -0.19 -13.57
C ALA A 88 -0.51 0.12 -12.11
N ILE A 89 -1.16 -0.51 -11.13
CA ILE A 89 -0.81 -0.43 -9.71
C ILE A 89 -0.53 -1.85 -9.20
N SER A 90 0.75 -2.17 -8.98
CA SER A 90 1.24 -3.52 -8.65
C SER A 90 1.02 -4.60 -9.73
N ASP A 91 0.14 -4.35 -10.69
CA ASP A 91 -0.13 -5.19 -11.86
C ASP A 91 0.40 -4.56 -13.15
N PRO A 92 0.47 -5.31 -14.27
CA PRO A 92 0.86 -4.77 -15.57
C PRO A 92 0.02 -3.56 -16.01
N GLY A 93 0.65 -2.65 -16.75
CA GLY A 93 -0.03 -1.54 -17.42
C GLY A 93 0.70 -0.21 -17.33
N GLU A 94 1.57 -0.01 -16.34
CA GLU A 94 2.37 1.21 -16.19
C GLU A 94 3.13 1.55 -17.48
N ASP A 95 3.85 0.56 -18.02
CA ASP A 95 4.61 0.73 -19.25
C ASP A 95 3.73 1.06 -20.46
N LEU A 96 2.53 0.46 -20.57
CA LEU A 96 1.62 0.74 -21.68
C LEU A 96 1.05 2.15 -21.58
N VAL A 97 0.64 2.57 -20.38
CA VAL A 97 0.16 3.93 -20.12
C VAL A 97 1.24 4.94 -20.48
N ARG A 98 2.49 4.70 -20.08
CA ARG A 98 3.64 5.54 -20.44
C ARG A 98 3.83 5.62 -21.95
N GLN A 99 3.93 4.46 -22.63
CA GLN A 99 4.10 4.41 -24.08
C GLN A 99 2.97 5.14 -24.83
N CYS A 100 1.73 5.03 -24.36
CA CYS A 100 0.60 5.74 -24.94
C CYS A 100 0.75 7.26 -24.78
N LEU A 101 1.04 7.73 -23.56
CA LEU A 101 1.23 9.16 -23.29
C LEU A 101 2.41 9.73 -24.10
N ASP A 102 3.52 9.03 -24.18
CA ASP A 102 4.71 9.42 -24.96
C ASP A 102 4.40 9.49 -26.47
N SER A 103 3.43 8.70 -26.94
CA SER A 103 2.94 8.69 -28.32
C SER A 103 1.81 9.69 -28.59
N GLY A 104 1.41 10.50 -27.61
CA GLY A 104 0.32 11.46 -27.72
C GLY A 104 -1.08 10.84 -27.73
N ILE A 105 -1.22 9.56 -27.32
CA ILE A 105 -2.51 8.90 -27.15
C ILE A 105 -3.18 9.40 -25.87
N THR A 106 -4.47 9.73 -25.95
CA THR A 106 -5.26 10.06 -24.76
C THR A 106 -5.46 8.80 -23.90
N VAL A 107 -5.09 8.90 -22.62
CA VAL A 107 -5.35 7.89 -21.60
C VAL A 107 -6.46 8.37 -20.68
N GLU A 108 -7.51 7.57 -20.51
CA GLU A 108 -8.65 7.87 -19.63
C GLU A 108 -8.82 6.78 -18.57
N SER A 109 -9.17 7.19 -17.34
CA SER A 109 -9.43 6.25 -16.25
C SER A 109 -10.92 5.92 -16.14
N VAL A 110 -11.23 4.64 -15.92
CA VAL A 110 -12.50 4.16 -15.40
C VAL A 110 -12.23 3.57 -14.01
N PRO A 111 -12.44 4.35 -12.93
CA PRO A 111 -12.20 3.90 -11.57
C PRO A 111 -12.99 2.64 -11.24
N GLY A 112 -12.40 1.83 -10.38
CA GLY A 112 -13.00 0.61 -9.89
C GLY A 112 -12.42 0.19 -8.54
N PRO A 113 -12.78 -1.01 -8.07
CA PRO A 113 -12.31 -1.55 -6.80
C PRO A 113 -10.77 -1.54 -6.71
N THR A 114 -10.23 -1.24 -5.54
CA THR A 114 -8.78 -1.20 -5.29
C THR A 114 -8.50 -1.74 -3.90
N ALA A 115 -7.81 -2.89 -3.81
CA ALA A 115 -7.71 -3.64 -2.56
C ALA A 115 -7.01 -2.88 -1.42
N PHE A 116 -5.88 -2.19 -1.67
CA PHE A 116 -5.18 -1.45 -0.62
C PHE A 116 -6.04 -0.32 -0.03
N ALA A 117 -6.80 0.38 -0.88
CA ALA A 117 -7.64 1.49 -0.46
C ALA A 117 -8.85 1.00 0.34
N THR A 118 -9.51 -0.05 -0.14
CA THR A 118 -10.62 -0.71 0.56
C THR A 118 -10.16 -1.26 1.91
N ALA A 119 -9.01 -1.95 1.95
CA ALA A 119 -8.43 -2.47 3.17
C ALA A 119 -8.14 -1.36 4.19
N LEU A 120 -7.48 -0.27 3.77
CA LEU A 120 -7.19 0.84 4.66
C LEU A 120 -8.47 1.45 5.24
N ALA A 121 -9.49 1.64 4.41
CA ALA A 121 -10.76 2.22 4.81
C ALA A 121 -11.46 1.41 5.92
N ILE A 122 -11.37 0.08 5.89
CA ILE A 122 -12.01 -0.80 6.89
C ILE A 122 -11.09 -1.22 8.04
N SER A 123 -9.80 -0.89 7.97
CA SER A 123 -8.78 -1.35 8.95
C SER A 123 -8.86 -0.70 10.33
N GLY A 124 -9.42 0.52 10.41
CA GLY A 124 -9.36 1.36 11.61
C GLY A 124 -7.96 1.92 11.91
N MET A 125 -7.03 1.89 10.94
CA MET A 125 -5.69 2.49 11.04
C MET A 125 -5.69 3.94 10.54
N PRO A 126 -4.71 4.78 10.94
CA PRO A 126 -4.60 6.15 10.43
C PRO A 126 -4.50 6.18 8.90
N SER A 127 -5.42 6.89 8.25
CA SER A 127 -5.54 6.91 6.78
C SER A 127 -5.27 8.27 6.13
N ARG A 128 -4.95 9.31 6.94
CA ARG A 128 -4.68 10.66 6.43
C ARG A 128 -3.43 10.72 5.54
N ARG A 129 -2.38 9.99 5.89
CA ARG A 129 -1.14 9.83 5.13
C ARG A 129 -0.68 8.39 5.29
N PHE A 130 -0.40 7.73 4.18
CA PHE A 130 0.05 6.35 4.14
C PHE A 130 1.07 6.15 3.02
N THR A 131 1.75 5.02 3.03
CA THR A 131 2.52 4.50 1.90
C THR A 131 1.91 3.20 1.44
N PHE A 132 1.99 2.96 0.13
CA PHE A 132 1.64 1.69 -0.48
C PHE A 132 2.91 1.09 -1.05
N GLU A 133 3.29 -0.07 -0.52
CA GLU A 133 4.56 -0.75 -0.80
C GLU A 133 4.39 -1.96 -1.73
N GLY A 134 3.14 -2.26 -2.13
CA GLY A 134 2.84 -3.40 -3.01
C GLY A 134 3.28 -4.74 -2.41
N PHE A 135 3.88 -5.58 -3.24
CA PHE A 135 4.42 -6.88 -2.83
C PHE A 135 5.91 -6.77 -2.49
N LEU A 136 6.31 -7.40 -1.39
CA LEU A 136 7.74 -7.56 -1.08
C LEU A 136 8.40 -8.57 -2.03
N SER A 137 9.70 -8.35 -2.31
CA SER A 137 10.50 -9.27 -3.12
C SER A 137 10.50 -10.69 -2.54
N ALA A 138 10.43 -11.68 -3.44
CA ALA A 138 10.61 -13.08 -3.07
C ALA A 138 12.07 -13.34 -2.65
N ASP A 139 13.02 -12.58 -3.19
CA ASP A 139 14.42 -12.66 -2.77
C ASP A 139 14.57 -12.22 -1.31
N LYS A 140 15.21 -13.08 -0.52
CA LYS A 140 15.33 -12.88 0.92
C LYS A 140 16.20 -11.68 1.27
N LYS A 141 17.27 -11.44 0.52
CA LYS A 141 18.20 -10.35 0.81
C LYS A 141 17.54 -9.02 0.49
N GLU A 142 16.99 -8.88 -0.72
CA GLU A 142 16.31 -7.67 -1.16
C GLU A 142 15.14 -7.30 -0.24
N ARG A 143 14.29 -8.29 0.11
CA ARG A 143 13.17 -8.04 1.03
C ARG A 143 13.63 -7.50 2.37
N ARG A 144 14.68 -8.08 2.96
CA ARG A 144 15.17 -7.67 4.29
C ARG A 144 15.85 -6.32 4.25
N GLU A 145 16.61 -6.01 3.21
CA GLU A 145 17.19 -4.68 2.99
C GLU A 145 16.09 -3.62 2.85
N TYR A 146 15.01 -3.93 2.13
CA TYR A 146 13.87 -3.02 1.99
C TYR A 146 13.11 -2.82 3.31
N LEU A 147 12.90 -3.88 4.09
CA LEU A 147 12.28 -3.76 5.41
C LEU A 147 13.14 -2.96 6.39
N ASP A 148 14.47 -3.08 6.35
CA ASP A 148 15.35 -2.25 7.18
C ASP A 148 15.25 -0.76 6.81
N PHE A 149 15.16 -0.46 5.50
CA PHE A 149 14.93 0.90 5.01
C PHE A 149 13.62 1.50 5.54
N LEU A 150 12.55 0.71 5.59
CA LEU A 150 11.22 1.15 6.03
C LEU A 150 11.07 1.26 7.55
N LYS A 151 12.04 0.80 8.36
CA LYS A 151 11.85 0.70 9.81
C LYS A 151 11.57 2.03 10.51
N ASN A 152 11.92 3.17 9.93
CA ASN A 152 11.65 4.48 10.53
C ASN A 152 10.47 5.21 9.89
N GLU A 153 9.75 4.59 8.94
CA GLU A 153 8.58 5.19 8.30
C GLU A 153 7.49 5.46 9.32
N LYS A 154 7.05 6.73 9.41
CA LYS A 154 6.08 7.24 10.40
C LYS A 154 4.63 7.15 9.92
N ARG A 155 4.41 6.97 8.62
CA ARG A 155 3.09 6.81 8.02
C ARG A 155 2.64 5.36 8.15
N THR A 156 1.33 5.15 8.07
CA THR A 156 0.76 3.81 7.88
C THR A 156 1.32 3.21 6.59
N MET A 157 1.82 1.98 6.64
CA MET A 157 2.35 1.27 5.46
C MET A 157 1.38 0.17 5.05
N ILE A 158 1.21 -0.04 3.74
CA ILE A 158 0.27 -1.05 3.20
C ILE A 158 1.01 -1.98 2.26
N PHE A 159 0.89 -3.28 2.49
CA PHE A 159 1.52 -4.34 1.69
C PHE A 159 0.45 -5.33 1.21
N TYR A 160 0.68 -5.93 0.05
CA TYR A 160 -0.03 -7.12 -0.40
C TYR A 160 0.77 -8.37 -0.07
N GLU A 161 0.07 -9.45 0.29
CA GLU A 161 0.73 -10.72 0.54
C GLU A 161 -0.11 -11.93 0.16
N ALA A 162 0.56 -12.91 -0.44
CA ALA A 162 -0.02 -14.21 -0.76
C ALA A 162 0.01 -15.12 0.48
N PRO A 163 -0.98 -16.01 0.67
CA PRO A 163 -1.11 -16.79 1.90
C PRO A 163 0.13 -17.65 2.17
N HIS A 164 0.71 -18.24 1.14
CA HIS A 164 1.89 -19.12 1.28
C HIS A 164 3.17 -18.38 1.69
N LYS A 165 3.22 -17.05 1.57
CA LYS A 165 4.35 -16.20 2.00
C LYS A 165 4.10 -15.48 3.33
N LEU A 166 2.84 -15.38 3.77
CA LEU A 166 2.43 -14.54 4.89
C LEU A 166 3.26 -14.74 6.15
N VAL A 167 3.46 -15.99 6.60
CA VAL A 167 4.20 -16.29 7.84
C VAL A 167 5.64 -15.78 7.75
N LEU A 168 6.31 -15.99 6.61
CA LEU A 168 7.67 -15.52 6.39
C LEU A 168 7.75 -13.99 6.39
N THR A 169 6.80 -13.33 5.74
CA THR A 169 6.72 -11.87 5.70
C THR A 169 6.45 -11.27 7.08
N LEU A 170 5.52 -11.85 7.86
CA LEU A 170 5.24 -11.40 9.22
C LEU A 170 6.46 -11.55 10.14
N ASN A 171 7.22 -12.64 10.00
CA ASN A 171 8.45 -12.85 10.77
C ASN A 171 9.53 -11.82 10.40
N ASP A 172 9.76 -11.58 9.11
CA ASP A 172 10.71 -10.56 8.67
C ASP A 172 10.26 -9.15 9.13
N MET A 173 8.98 -8.80 8.96
CA MET A 173 8.43 -7.52 9.45
C MET A 173 8.62 -7.37 10.97
N TYR A 174 8.32 -8.40 11.77
CA TYR A 174 8.52 -8.36 13.22
C TYR A 174 9.99 -8.11 13.59
N ALA A 175 10.92 -8.76 12.88
CA ALA A 175 12.35 -8.62 13.12
C ALA A 175 12.87 -7.19 12.86
N PHE A 176 12.32 -6.46 11.89
CA PHE A 176 12.76 -5.10 11.53
C PHE A 176 11.93 -3.98 12.17
N PHE A 177 10.63 -4.19 12.33
CA PHE A 177 9.70 -3.16 12.80
C PHE A 177 9.42 -3.24 14.30
N GLY A 178 9.77 -4.35 14.95
CA GLY A 178 9.36 -4.66 16.32
C GLY A 178 7.89 -5.04 16.41
N ASP A 179 7.30 -4.96 17.61
CA ASP A 179 5.92 -5.39 17.85
C ASP A 179 4.87 -4.32 17.52
N ARG A 180 4.85 -3.86 16.27
CA ARG A 180 3.88 -2.84 15.83
C ARG A 180 2.48 -3.37 15.76
N TYR A 181 1.51 -2.47 15.95
CA TYR A 181 0.12 -2.76 15.62
C TYR A 181 -0.03 -2.93 14.11
N ILE A 182 -0.83 -3.92 13.73
CA ILE A 182 -1.19 -4.19 12.34
C ILE A 182 -2.68 -4.48 12.20
N ALA A 183 -3.19 -4.28 11.00
CA ALA A 183 -4.45 -4.86 10.55
C ALA A 183 -4.17 -5.80 9.38
N LEU A 184 -4.60 -7.05 9.51
CA LEU A 184 -4.63 -8.04 8.44
C LEU A 184 -6.03 -8.07 7.88
N VAL A 185 -6.19 -7.59 6.65
CA VAL A 185 -7.45 -7.60 5.94
C VAL A 185 -7.38 -8.70 4.90
N ARG A 186 -8.26 -9.71 4.99
CA ARG A 186 -8.23 -10.86 4.10
C ARG A 186 -9.53 -11.03 3.35
N GLU A 187 -9.43 -11.58 2.14
CA GLU A 187 -10.57 -11.98 1.31
C GLU A 187 -11.59 -10.83 1.11
N ILE A 188 -11.08 -9.62 0.86
CA ILE A 188 -11.86 -8.39 0.69
C ILE A 188 -12.93 -8.62 -0.40
N THR A 189 -14.16 -8.22 -0.10
CA THR A 189 -15.39 -8.39 -0.90
C THR A 189 -15.90 -9.83 -1.06
N LYS A 190 -15.15 -10.84 -0.61
CA LYS A 190 -15.53 -12.27 -0.73
C LYS A 190 -16.32 -12.74 0.50
N ILE A 191 -16.81 -13.99 0.45
CA ILE A 191 -17.66 -14.59 1.51
C ILE A 191 -16.99 -14.60 2.89
N TYR A 192 -15.66 -14.73 2.93
CA TYR A 192 -14.87 -14.81 4.16
C TYR A 192 -14.08 -13.52 4.46
N GLU A 193 -14.61 -12.35 4.05
CA GLU A 193 -13.99 -11.06 4.36
C GLU A 193 -13.78 -10.90 5.87
N GLN A 194 -12.57 -10.54 6.27
CA GLN A 194 -12.23 -10.38 7.68
C GLN A 194 -11.17 -9.30 7.89
N VAL A 195 -11.36 -8.50 8.94
CA VAL A 195 -10.37 -7.56 9.47
C VAL A 195 -9.87 -8.08 10.82
N ILE A 196 -8.58 -8.38 10.91
CA ILE A 196 -7.93 -8.84 12.13
C ILE A 196 -6.96 -7.76 12.60
N ARG A 197 -7.28 -7.12 13.73
CA ARG A 197 -6.42 -6.10 14.34
C ARG A 197 -5.62 -6.73 15.48
N THR A 198 -4.31 -6.63 15.40
CA THR A 198 -3.40 -7.33 16.31
C THR A 198 -2.03 -6.65 16.32
N THR A 199 -1.02 -7.30 16.90
CA THR A 199 0.39 -6.91 16.79
C THR A 199 1.15 -7.91 15.93
N LEU A 200 2.32 -7.52 15.42
CA LEU A 200 3.17 -8.39 14.60
C LEU A 200 3.50 -9.71 15.32
N SER A 201 3.86 -9.67 16.61
CA SER A 201 4.17 -10.87 17.40
C SER A 201 2.99 -11.84 17.45
N LYS A 202 1.79 -11.33 17.74
CA LYS A 202 0.56 -12.14 17.81
C LYS A 202 0.15 -12.70 16.45
N ALA A 203 0.35 -11.93 15.37
CA ALA A 203 0.08 -12.39 14.02
C ALA A 203 1.02 -13.54 13.60
N VAL A 204 2.32 -13.42 13.94
CA VAL A 204 3.29 -14.52 13.73
C VAL A 204 2.82 -15.79 14.45
N THR A 205 2.43 -15.70 15.72
CA THR A 205 1.93 -16.86 16.47
C THR A 205 0.68 -17.45 15.80
N MET A 206 -0.32 -16.61 15.51
CA MET A 206 -1.60 -17.02 14.93
C MET A 206 -1.44 -17.86 13.65
N TYR A 207 -0.60 -17.41 12.72
CA TYR A 207 -0.43 -18.07 11.43
C TYR A 207 0.68 -19.13 11.38
N THR A 208 1.45 -19.27 12.47
CA THR A 208 2.32 -20.43 12.66
C THR A 208 1.47 -21.65 13.05
N ASP A 209 0.43 -21.45 13.86
CA ASP A 209 -0.44 -22.53 14.32
C ASP A 209 -1.57 -22.88 13.32
N ASP A 210 -2.10 -21.88 12.60
CA ASP A 210 -3.13 -22.07 11.57
C ASP A 210 -2.65 -21.61 10.20
N LYS A 211 -2.78 -22.49 9.20
CA LYS A 211 -2.26 -22.21 7.85
C LYS A 211 -3.07 -21.09 7.20
N PRO A 212 -2.45 -19.97 6.81
CA PRO A 212 -3.14 -18.88 6.13
C PRO A 212 -3.79 -19.32 4.83
N LYS A 213 -4.99 -18.79 4.57
CA LYS A 213 -5.78 -19.02 3.35
C LYS A 213 -6.35 -17.70 2.83
N GLY A 214 -6.47 -17.60 1.51
CA GLY A 214 -6.95 -16.39 0.85
C GLY A 214 -5.88 -15.32 0.71
N GLU A 215 -6.24 -14.20 0.11
CA GLU A 215 -5.33 -13.07 -0.14
C GLU A 215 -5.37 -12.08 1.03
N PHE A 216 -4.22 -11.46 1.31
CA PHE A 216 -4.05 -10.54 2.44
C PHE A 216 -3.60 -9.16 1.97
N VAL A 217 -4.16 -8.14 2.60
CA VAL A 217 -3.58 -6.80 2.70
C VAL A 217 -3.11 -6.61 4.14
N ILE A 218 -1.82 -6.34 4.31
CA ILE A 218 -1.18 -6.08 5.60
C ILE A 218 -1.05 -4.58 5.75
N ILE A 219 -1.64 -4.03 6.81
CA ILE A 219 -1.55 -2.61 7.13
C ILE A 219 -0.76 -2.49 8.42
N VAL A 220 0.38 -1.81 8.37
CA VAL A 220 1.33 -1.69 9.47
C VAL A 220 1.30 -0.27 10.02
N GLU A 221 1.24 -0.15 11.35
CA GLU A 221 1.39 1.14 12.03
C GLU A 221 2.75 1.77 11.68
N GLY A 222 2.75 3.09 11.51
CA GLY A 222 4.00 3.84 11.40
C GLY A 222 4.84 3.71 12.66
N ALA A 223 6.15 3.92 12.51
CA ALA A 223 7.06 4.04 13.63
C ALA A 223 6.57 5.16 14.55
N LYS A 224 6.53 4.90 15.85
CA LYS A 224 6.31 5.97 16.82
C LYS A 224 7.55 6.83 16.85
N ASP A 225 7.38 8.10 17.19
CA ASP A 225 8.52 8.86 17.65
C ASP A 225 9.03 8.14 18.89
N GLU A 226 10.32 7.79 18.88
CA GLU A 226 10.98 7.55 20.15
C GLU A 226 10.77 8.86 20.90
N GLU A 227 9.98 8.81 21.98
CA GLU A 227 10.10 9.84 22.99
C GLU A 227 11.58 9.75 23.38
N GLU A 228 12.41 10.66 22.84
CA GLU A 228 13.78 10.80 23.33
C GLU A 228 13.60 10.98 24.83
N GLU A 229 13.95 9.94 25.59
CA GLU A 229 14.02 10.03 27.03
C GLU A 229 15.03 11.16 27.26
N ILE A 230 14.53 12.36 27.57
CA ILE A 230 15.38 13.53 27.73
C ILE A 230 16.37 13.11 28.81
N SER A 231 17.66 12.99 28.46
CA SER A 231 18.67 12.57 29.42
C SER A 231 18.79 13.62 30.53
N PHE A 232 19.31 13.23 31.68
CA PHE A 232 19.44 14.16 32.81
C PHE A 232 20.30 15.37 32.43
N GLU A 233 21.35 15.14 31.65
CA GLU A 233 22.22 16.18 31.11
C GLU A 233 21.45 17.14 30.17
N LYS A 234 20.66 16.60 29.25
CA LYS A 234 19.83 17.40 28.32
C LYS A 234 18.76 18.18 29.08
N ALA A 235 18.16 17.60 30.11
CA ALA A 235 17.21 18.30 30.99
C ALA A 235 17.88 19.48 31.73
N VAL A 236 19.10 19.29 32.22
CA VAL A 236 19.87 20.36 32.86
C VAL A 236 20.23 21.47 31.86
N ASP A 237 20.64 21.13 30.64
CA ASP A 237 20.97 22.14 29.61
C ASP A 237 19.74 22.92 29.13
N MET A 238 18.59 22.26 29.00
CA MET A 238 17.30 22.95 28.76
C MET A 238 16.97 23.93 29.90
N ALA A 239 17.25 23.56 31.15
CA ALA A 239 17.03 24.45 32.29
C ALA A 239 18.00 25.64 32.31
N LYS A 240 19.26 25.46 31.88
CA LYS A 240 20.23 26.56 31.69
C LYS A 240 19.76 27.55 30.63
N ALA A 241 19.27 27.07 29.48
CA ALA A 241 18.75 27.94 28.42
C ALA A 241 17.61 28.85 28.94
N LEU A 242 16.70 28.32 29.77
CA LEU A 242 15.65 29.13 30.41
C LEU A 242 16.22 30.18 31.38
N ILE A 243 17.33 29.87 32.06
CA ILE A 243 18.02 30.83 32.93
C ILE A 243 18.65 31.95 32.09
N ASP A 244 19.29 31.61 30.97
CA ASP A 244 19.85 32.57 30.03
C ASP A 244 18.78 33.50 29.44
N ASP A 245 17.56 32.99 29.25
CA ASP A 245 16.36 33.76 28.87
C ASP A 245 15.72 34.55 30.04
N GLY A 246 16.36 34.56 31.22
CA GLY A 246 16.00 35.40 32.36
C GLY A 246 15.08 34.76 33.40
N MET A 247 14.79 33.45 33.31
CA MET A 247 14.06 32.75 34.38
C MET A 247 14.95 32.46 35.58
N SER A 248 14.37 32.48 36.79
CA SER A 248 15.11 32.06 37.99
C SER A 248 15.43 30.57 37.96
N ILE A 249 16.57 30.17 38.53
CA ILE A 249 17.02 28.76 38.64
C ILE A 249 15.91 27.84 39.17
N SER A 250 15.17 28.28 40.21
CA SER A 250 14.09 27.51 40.82
C SER A 250 12.87 27.36 39.90
N SER A 251 12.58 28.36 39.06
CA SER A 251 11.51 28.32 38.07
C SER A 251 11.90 27.46 36.87
N SER A 252 13.12 27.60 36.35
CA SER A 252 13.63 26.80 35.24
C SER A 252 13.65 25.31 35.58
N ALA A 253 14.17 24.94 36.75
CA ALA A 253 14.14 23.54 37.23
C ALA A 253 12.71 23.00 37.41
N LYS A 254 11.74 23.86 37.75
CA LYS A 254 10.33 23.47 37.90
C LYS A 254 9.66 23.24 36.55
N GLU A 255 9.93 24.07 35.54
CA GLU A 255 9.34 23.89 34.20
C GLU A 255 9.88 22.64 33.51
N ILE A 256 11.20 22.40 33.57
CA ILE A 256 11.77 21.19 32.95
C ILE A 256 11.31 19.90 33.65
N ALA A 257 11.13 19.92 34.98
CA ALA A 257 10.59 18.76 35.72
C ALA A 257 9.14 18.39 35.36
N LYS A 258 8.39 19.25 34.66
CA LYS A 258 7.04 18.91 34.16
C LYS A 258 7.06 18.12 32.85
N ILE A 259 8.15 18.23 32.10
CA ILE A 259 8.29 17.67 30.75
C ILE A 259 9.41 16.63 30.65
N THR A 260 10.01 16.26 31.79
CA THR A 260 11.07 15.25 31.91
C THR A 260 10.74 14.30 33.07
N PRO A 261 11.31 13.09 33.11
CA PRO A 261 11.10 12.15 34.22
C PRO A 261 11.84 12.54 35.51
N TYR A 262 12.63 13.62 35.52
CA TYR A 262 13.49 14.00 36.65
C TYR A 262 12.82 14.95 37.63
N LYS A 263 13.15 14.78 38.92
CA LYS A 263 12.60 15.63 39.97
C LYS A 263 13.23 17.02 39.91
N LYS A 264 12.42 18.05 40.18
CA LYS A 264 12.89 19.45 40.33
C LYS A 264 14.15 19.57 41.19
N GLY A 265 14.20 18.87 42.33
CA GLY A 265 15.31 18.95 43.28
C GLY A 265 16.65 18.50 42.69
N ASP A 266 16.62 17.47 41.84
CA ASP A 266 17.81 16.91 41.21
C ASP A 266 18.33 17.86 40.13
N ILE A 267 17.44 18.38 39.28
CA ILE A 267 17.77 19.41 38.27
C ILE A 267 18.30 20.68 38.94
N TYR A 268 17.61 21.17 39.98
CA TYR A 268 18.03 22.38 40.72
C TYR A 268 19.43 22.23 41.31
N LYS A 269 19.74 21.06 41.89
CA LYS A 269 21.07 20.79 42.46
C LYS A 269 22.18 20.80 41.42
N ALA A 270 21.89 20.38 40.19
CA ALA A 270 22.85 20.38 39.09
C ALA A 270 23.04 21.77 38.43
N LEU A 271 22.21 22.76 38.78
CA LEU A 271 22.28 24.14 38.28
C LEU A 271 22.98 25.10 39.27
N LEU A 272 23.31 24.64 40.48
CA LEU A 272 24.05 25.39 41.51
C LEU A 272 25.56 25.23 41.30
#